data_AF-A0AAE3U3P7-F1
#
_entry.id   AF-A0AAE3U3P7-F1
#
_cell.length_a   1.000
_cell.length_b   1.000
_cell.length_c   1.000
_cell.angle_alpha   90.00
_cell.angle_beta   90.00
_cell.angle_gamma   90.00
#
_symmetry.space_group_name_H-M   'P 1'
#
loop_
_entity.id
_entity.type
_entity.pdbx_description
1 polymer ?
#
loop_
_entity_poly.entity_id
_entity_poly.type
_entity_poly.pdbx_seq_one_letter_code
_entity_poly.pdbx_strand_id
1 'polypeptide(L)'
;MTIDGIKSIERDTEFDNESYRSGGIRLYCPEMTDTSSVLKGSVLLEAGFDTVAPNIDKDISSWAYDCASSRVELIDNRALAVPCYEPGYTLVEKLQTISTNYRKQQETGQFPVNFLRHYYDVYCLLEQPDVQAFIGT
;
A
#
# COMPACT_ATOMS: atom_id res chain seq x y z
N MET A 1 2.00 -16.81 17.18
CA MET A 1 2.88 -16.11 16.22
C MET A 1 3.29 -14.81 16.87
N THR A 2 4.58 -14.52 16.91
CA THR A 2 5.14 -13.29 17.50
C THR A 2 5.92 -12.59 16.40
N ILE A 3 5.65 -11.30 16.19
CA ILE A 3 6.41 -10.46 15.24
C ILE A 3 7.18 -9.45 16.08
N ASP A 4 8.49 -9.39 15.90
CA ASP A 4 9.33 -8.46 16.63
C ASP A 4 8.94 -7.00 16.32
N GLY A 5 8.88 -6.17 17.36
CA GLY A 5 8.46 -4.78 17.25
C GLY A 5 6.94 -4.56 17.14
N ILE A 6 6.13 -5.62 17.15
CA ILE A 6 4.66 -5.50 17.17
C ILE A 6 4.12 -5.78 18.57
N LYS A 7 3.34 -4.83 19.10
CA LYS A 7 2.74 -4.89 20.44
C LYS A 7 1.53 -5.83 20.50
N SER A 8 0.64 -5.72 19.52
CA SER A 8 -0.55 -6.57 19.42
C SER A 8 -0.96 -6.77 17.96
N ILE A 9 -1.65 -7.89 17.73
CA ILE A 9 -2.16 -8.31 16.42
C ILE A 9 -3.65 -8.56 16.59
N GLU A 10 -4.48 -7.87 15.81
CA GLU A 10 -5.94 -7.97 15.89
C GLU A 10 -6.55 -8.20 14.51
N ARG A 11 -7.65 -8.95 14.44
CA ARG A 11 -8.43 -9.06 13.21
C ARG A 11 -9.24 -7.78 13.05
N ASP A 12 -9.11 -7.15 11.88
CA ASP A 12 -9.83 -5.94 11.55
C ASP A 12 -10.95 -6.22 10.56
N THR A 13 -12.18 -6.28 11.06
CA THR A 13 -13.37 -6.60 10.25
C THR A 13 -13.96 -5.40 9.50
N GLU A 14 -13.40 -4.19 9.68
CA GLU A 14 -13.89 -2.98 8.97
C GLU A 14 -13.75 -3.13 7.45
N PHE A 15 -12.78 -3.94 7.01
CA PHE A 15 -12.46 -4.16 5.60
C PHE A 15 -13.07 -5.44 5.02
N ASP A 16 -13.88 -6.17 5.80
CA ASP A 16 -14.49 -7.41 5.35
C ASP A 16 -15.59 -7.09 4.33
N ASN A 17 -15.53 -7.74 3.16
CA ASN A 17 -16.63 -7.72 2.21
C ASN A 17 -17.66 -8.83 2.53
N GLU A 18 -18.86 -8.77 1.93
CA GLU A 18 -19.92 -9.77 2.15
C GLU A 18 -19.48 -11.21 1.85
N SER A 19 -18.46 -11.38 1.00
CA SER A 19 -17.88 -12.67 0.65
C SER A 19 -16.72 -13.11 1.57
N TYR A 20 -16.36 -12.32 2.58
CA TYR A 20 -15.22 -12.50 3.49
C TYR A 20 -13.88 -12.78 2.78
N ARG A 21 -13.70 -12.21 1.58
CA ARG A 21 -12.50 -12.40 0.76
C ARG A 21 -11.40 -11.38 1.02
N SER A 22 -11.67 -10.36 1.84
CA SER A 22 -10.70 -9.38 2.31
C SER A 22 -10.39 -9.67 3.78
N GLY A 23 -9.18 -10.18 4.03
CA GLY A 23 -8.72 -10.51 5.37
C GLY A 23 -7.87 -9.40 5.96
N GLY A 24 -8.48 -8.46 6.69
CA GLY A 24 -7.77 -7.38 7.38
C GLY A 24 -7.16 -7.81 8.72
N ILE A 25 -5.85 -7.61 8.89
CA ILE A 25 -5.12 -7.84 10.14
C ILE A 25 -4.42 -6.53 10.52
N ARG A 26 -4.65 -6.03 11.73
CA ARG A 26 -4.03 -4.82 12.25
C ARG A 26 -2.86 -5.17 13.15
N LEU A 27 -1.70 -4.59 12.85
CA LEU A 27 -0.46 -4.72 13.61
C LEU A 27 -0.21 -3.41 14.35
N TYR A 28 -0.29 -3.43 15.68
CA TYR A 28 -0.06 -2.25 16.50
C TYR A 28 1.42 -2.13 16.85
N CYS A 29 2.01 -1.00 16.51
CA CYS A 29 3.41 -0.70 16.80
C CYS A 29 3.50 0.07 18.13
N PRO A 30 4.55 -0.15 18.93
CA PRO A 30 4.80 0.67 20.12
C PRO A 30 5.14 2.11 19.71
N GLU A 31 4.54 3.08 20.38
CA GLU A 31 4.95 4.48 20.25
C GLU A 31 6.33 4.63 20.90
N MET A 32 7.35 4.94 20.09
CA MET A 32 8.74 5.07 20.57
C MET A 32 9.12 6.51 20.90
N THR A 33 8.31 7.50 20.53
CA THR A 33 8.59 8.93 20.71
C THR A 33 7.31 9.70 21.02
N ASP A 34 7.39 10.71 21.90
CA ASP A 34 6.29 11.68 22.21
C ASP A 34 5.90 12.57 21.01
N THR A 35 6.30 12.20 19.79
CA THR A 35 6.27 13.08 18.61
C THR A 35 5.07 12.80 17.71
N SER A 36 4.09 13.68 17.86
CA SER A 36 2.99 14.03 16.96
C SER A 36 1.88 12.99 16.76
N SER A 37 0.65 13.44 16.99
CA SER A 37 -0.63 12.78 16.66
C SER A 37 -0.83 12.44 15.17
N VAL A 38 0.18 12.68 14.33
CA VAL A 38 0.12 12.55 12.87
C VAL A 38 0.51 11.13 12.42
N LEU A 39 1.35 10.43 13.18
CA LEU A 39 1.78 9.08 12.85
C LEU A 39 0.73 8.05 13.29
N LYS A 40 0.36 7.15 12.38
CA LYS A 40 -0.53 6.03 12.70
C LYS A 40 0.23 5.01 13.55
N GLY A 41 -0.27 4.71 14.75
CA GLY A 41 0.28 3.66 15.62
C GLY A 41 0.02 2.23 15.16
N SER A 42 -0.56 2.02 13.97
CA SER A 42 -0.80 0.68 13.42
C SER A 42 -0.62 0.60 11.92
N VAL A 43 -0.26 -0.59 11.46
CA VAL A 43 -0.20 -0.99 10.05
C VAL A 43 -1.35 -1.97 9.80
N LEU A 44 -2.10 -1.75 8.70
CA LEU A 44 -3.10 -2.69 8.23
C LEU A 44 -2.47 -3.61 7.18
N LEU A 45 -2.51 -4.91 7.43
CA LEU A 45 -2.20 -5.95 6.46
C LEU A 45 -3.53 -6.48 5.91
N GLU A 46 -3.74 -6.33 4.60
CA GLU A 46 -4.89 -6.90 3.91
C GLU A 46 -4.42 -8.04 3.02
N ALA A 47 -5.00 -9.22 3.24
CA ALA A 47 -4.86 -10.35 2.33
C ALA A 47 -6.06 -10.40 1.39
N GLY A 48 -5.80 -10.24 0.09
CA GLY A 48 -6.76 -10.42 -1.00
C GLY A 48 -6.48 -11.66 -1.83
N PHE A 49 -7.44 -12.05 -2.67
CA PHE A 49 -7.34 -13.20 -3.58
C PHE A 49 -7.02 -12.77 -5.02
N ASP A 50 -6.10 -11.83 -5.17
CA ASP A 50 -5.74 -11.30 -6.49
C ASP A 50 -4.63 -12.14 -7.16
N THR A 51 -4.59 -12.08 -8.49
CA THR A 51 -3.49 -12.66 -9.27
C THR A 51 -2.36 -11.64 -9.31
N VAL A 52 -1.35 -11.83 -8.48
CA VAL A 52 -0.18 -10.93 -8.41
C VAL A 52 0.81 -11.11 -9.56
N ALA A 53 0.35 -11.57 -10.73
CA ALA A 53 1.15 -11.76 -11.94
C ALA A 53 0.55 -10.95 -13.11
N PRO A 54 1.37 -10.25 -13.91
CA PRO A 54 2.83 -10.21 -13.86
C PRO A 54 3.37 -9.40 -12.66
N ASN A 55 4.53 -9.83 -12.13
CA ASN A 55 5.25 -9.12 -11.07
C ASN A 55 6.72 -8.94 -11.45
N ILE A 56 7.36 -8.04 -10.71
CA ILE A 56 8.77 -7.75 -10.74
C ILE A 56 9.29 -7.70 -9.31
N ASP A 57 10.46 -8.30 -9.08
CA ASP A 57 11.09 -8.26 -7.78
C ASP A 57 11.58 -6.84 -7.46
N LYS A 58 11.25 -6.35 -6.27
CA LYS A 58 11.65 -5.04 -5.77
C LYS A 58 12.24 -5.14 -4.38
N ASP A 59 13.33 -4.41 -4.17
CA ASP A 59 13.85 -4.14 -2.84
C ASP A 59 13.10 -2.94 -2.26
N ILE A 60 12.53 -3.11 -1.07
CA ILE A 60 11.77 -2.09 -0.36
C ILE A 60 12.58 -1.58 0.81
N SER A 61 12.82 -0.27 0.80
CA SER A 61 13.39 0.49 1.91
C SER A 61 12.42 1.55 2.40
N SER A 62 12.80 2.28 3.45
CA SER A 62 12.08 3.45 3.93
C SER A 62 13.03 4.63 4.02
N TRP A 63 12.50 5.85 3.87
CA TRP A 63 13.29 7.06 4.07
C TRP A 63 14.03 7.07 5.41
N ALA A 64 13.39 6.58 6.48
CA ALA A 64 13.99 6.50 7.80
C ALA A 64 15.19 5.54 7.82
N TYR A 65 15.04 4.36 7.22
CA TYR A 65 16.13 3.40 7.06
C TYR A 65 17.28 3.99 6.24
N ASP A 66 16.99 4.54 5.05
CA ASP A 66 18.01 5.06 4.14
C ASP A 66 18.79 6.21 4.80
N CYS A 67 18.10 7.10 5.51
CA CYS A 67 18.69 8.19 6.26
C CYS A 67 19.60 7.69 7.40
N ALA A 68 19.20 6.64 8.12
CA ALA A 68 19.92 6.10 9.26
C ALA A 68 21.09 5.17 8.88
N SER A 69 21.02 4.49 7.74
CA SER A 69 21.95 3.44 7.29
C SER A 69 23.43 3.82 7.29
N SER A 70 23.73 5.10 7.09
CA SER A 70 25.10 5.63 7.08
C SER A 70 25.51 6.31 8.38
N ARG A 71 24.60 6.40 9.37
CA ARG A 71 24.75 7.26 10.56
C ARG A 71 24.81 6.48 11.86
N VAL A 72 24.17 5.33 11.91
CA VAL A 72 24.08 4.49 13.12
C VAL A 72 24.15 3.03 12.73
N GLU A 73 24.62 2.18 13.65
CA GLU A 73 24.46 0.75 13.50
C GLU A 73 22.97 0.39 13.57
N LEU A 74 22.50 -0.40 12.62
CA LEU A 74 21.11 -0.78 12.50
C LEU A 74 20.97 -2.22 12.03
N ILE A 75 19.85 -2.83 12.43
CA ILE A 75 19.45 -4.15 11.93
C ILE A 75 18.91 -3.93 10.51
N ASP A 76 19.48 -4.66 9.54
CA ASP A 76 18.95 -4.65 8.18
C ASP A 76 17.61 -5.40 8.14
N ASN A 77 16.52 -4.65 8.08
CA ASN A 77 15.15 -5.16 8.00
C ASN A 77 14.46 -4.80 6.67
N ARG A 78 15.24 -4.43 5.64
CA ARG A 78 14.69 -4.18 4.30
C ARG A 78 14.07 -5.45 3.74
N ALA A 79 12.96 -5.29 3.02
CA ALA A 79 12.32 -6.40 2.34
C ALA A 79 12.93 -6.50 0.93
N LEU A 80 13.78 -7.51 0.72
CA LEU A 80 14.51 -7.69 -0.53
C LEU A 80 13.78 -8.65 -1.45
N ALA A 81 13.86 -8.40 -2.77
CA ALA A 81 13.25 -9.19 -3.82
C ALA A 81 11.76 -9.53 -3.56
N VAL A 82 11.00 -8.54 -3.10
CA VAL A 82 9.56 -8.68 -2.91
C VAL A 82 8.90 -8.70 -4.29
N PRO A 83 8.13 -9.73 -4.65
CA PRO A 83 7.40 -9.76 -5.91
C PRO A 83 6.30 -8.69 -5.84
N CYS A 84 6.54 -7.57 -6.49
CA CYS A 84 5.60 -6.46 -6.59
C CYS A 84 4.92 -6.50 -7.95
N TYR A 85 3.62 -6.20 -7.97
CA TYR A 85 2.87 -6.18 -9.21
C TYR A 85 3.48 -5.22 -10.24
N GLU A 86 3.43 -5.59 -11.51
CA GLU A 86 4.05 -4.80 -12.57
C GLU A 86 3.39 -3.39 -12.65
N PRO A 87 4.17 -2.29 -12.73
CA PRO A 87 3.65 -0.92 -12.70
C PRO A 87 2.62 -0.58 -13.79
N GLY A 88 2.80 -1.06 -15.02
CA GLY A 88 1.83 -0.90 -16.11
C GLY A 88 0.48 -1.55 -15.82
N TYR A 89 0.48 -2.77 -15.27
CA TYR A 89 -0.76 -3.42 -14.81
C TYR A 89 -1.39 -2.70 -13.62
N THR A 90 -0.57 -2.20 -12.69
CA THR A 90 -1.02 -1.36 -11.58
C THR A 90 -1.71 -0.09 -12.09
N LEU A 91 -1.20 0.55 -13.15
CA LEU A 91 -1.84 1.71 -13.79
C LEU A 91 -3.25 1.36 -14.28
N VAL A 92 -3.41 0.24 -14.99
CA VAL A 92 -4.71 -0.20 -15.53
C VAL A 92 -5.74 -0.37 -14.41
N GLU A 93 -5.36 -1.02 -13.31
CA GLU A 93 -6.24 -1.23 -12.14
C GLU A 93 -6.64 0.08 -11.46
N LYS A 94 -5.69 1.03 -11.32
CA LYS A 94 -5.98 2.35 -10.73
C LYS A 94 -6.97 3.12 -11.61
N LEU A 95 -6.81 3.09 -12.93
CA LEU A 95 -7.74 3.71 -13.88
C LEU A 95 -9.14 3.07 -13.81
N GLN A 96 -9.22 1.74 -13.72
CA GLN A 96 -10.50 1.04 -13.54
C GLN A 96 -11.18 1.42 -12.22
N THR A 97 -10.41 1.55 -11.14
CA THR A 97 -10.91 1.97 -9.82
C THR A 97 -11.43 3.39 -9.88
N ILE A 98 -10.69 4.32 -10.50
CA ILE A 98 -11.14 5.71 -10.71
C ILE A 98 -12.45 5.75 -11.48
N SER A 99 -12.54 5.04 -12.61
CA SER A 99 -13.74 4.97 -13.44
C SER A 99 -14.95 4.43 -12.67
N THR A 100 -14.73 3.41 -11.85
CA THR A 100 -15.80 2.80 -11.03
C THR A 100 -16.26 3.72 -9.92
N ASN A 101 -15.33 4.33 -9.18
CA ASN A 101 -15.64 5.26 -8.10
C ASN A 101 -16.30 6.54 -8.61
N TYR A 102 -15.88 7.03 -9.78
CA TYR A 102 -16.51 8.17 -10.43
C TYR A 102 -17.97 7.91 -10.75
N ARG A 103 -18.29 6.77 -11.40
CA ARG A 103 -19.69 6.39 -11.70
C ARG A 103 -20.54 6.30 -10.43
N LYS A 104 -20.02 5.64 -9.39
CA LYS A 104 -20.70 5.56 -8.08
C LYS A 104 -20.93 6.94 -7.46
N GLN A 105 -19.96 7.85 -7.56
CA GLN A 105 -20.11 9.22 -7.09
C GLN A 105 -21.21 9.96 -7.86
N GLN A 106 -21.28 9.81 -9.18
CA GLN A 106 -22.34 10.43 -9.99
C GLN A 106 -23.74 9.89 -9.64
N GLU A 107 -23.84 8.60 -9.34
CA GLU A 107 -25.11 7.95 -8.97
C GLU A 107 -25.58 8.32 -7.56
N THR A 108 -24.66 8.39 -6.59
CA THR A 108 -25.00 8.52 -5.15
C THR A 108 -24.78 9.92 -4.58
N GLY A 109 -24.02 10.78 -5.27
CA GLY A 109 -23.53 12.05 -4.75
C GLY A 109 -22.48 11.92 -3.63
N GLN A 110 -22.14 10.69 -3.21
CA GLN A 110 -21.18 10.44 -2.13
C GLN A 110 -19.77 10.27 -2.67
N PHE A 111 -18.79 10.71 -1.87
CA PHE A 111 -17.38 10.61 -2.22
C PHE A 111 -16.76 9.34 -1.60
N PRO A 112 -16.32 8.35 -2.39
CA PRO A 112 -15.69 7.16 -1.83
C PRO A 112 -14.41 7.50 -1.07
N VAL A 113 -14.13 6.75 0.00
CA VAL A 113 -12.92 6.92 0.81
C VAL A 113 -11.68 6.74 -0.07
N ASN A 114 -10.68 7.61 0.11
CA ASN A 114 -9.43 7.64 -0.66
C ASN A 114 -9.58 7.83 -2.18
N PHE A 115 -10.75 8.23 -2.70
CA PHE A 115 -10.95 8.30 -4.14
C PHE A 115 -9.95 9.23 -4.86
N LEU A 116 -9.61 10.40 -4.29
CA LEU A 116 -8.60 11.30 -4.86
C LEU A 116 -7.17 10.71 -4.86
N ARG A 117 -6.86 9.78 -3.94
CA ARG A 117 -5.52 9.18 -3.86
C ARG A 117 -5.20 8.39 -5.13
N HIS A 118 -6.19 7.75 -5.76
CA HIS A 118 -5.94 7.02 -7.00
C HIS A 118 -5.46 7.93 -8.14
N TYR A 119 -5.92 9.18 -8.20
CA TYR A 119 -5.43 10.14 -9.21
C TYR A 119 -3.97 10.50 -8.96
N TYR A 120 -3.57 10.66 -7.69
CA TYR A 120 -2.18 10.89 -7.33
C TYR A 120 -1.30 9.67 -7.66
N ASP A 121 -1.79 8.46 -7.37
CA ASP A 121 -1.09 7.23 -7.75
C ASP A 121 -0.86 7.15 -9.27
N VAL A 122 -1.89 7.46 -10.08
CA VAL A 122 -1.77 7.53 -11.55
C VAL A 122 -0.75 8.57 -11.98
N TYR A 123 -0.77 9.77 -11.39
CA TYR A 123 0.21 10.80 -11.67
C TYR A 123 1.65 10.30 -11.43
N CYS A 124 1.92 9.70 -10.27
CA CYS A 124 3.24 9.13 -9.93
C CYS A 124 3.62 7.98 -10.86
N LEU A 125 2.67 7.14 -11.27
CA LEU A 125 2.92 6.03 -12.20
C LEU A 125 3.29 6.53 -13.59
N LEU A 126 2.66 7.61 -14.08
CA LEU A 126 2.97 8.19 -15.40
C LEU A 126 4.37 8.81 -15.48
N GLU A 127 5.01 9.10 -14.35
CA GLU A 127 6.41 9.54 -14.28
C GLU A 127 7.40 8.35 -14.38
N GLN A 128 6.94 7.09 -14.31
CA GLN A 128 7.82 5.92 -14.35
C GLN A 128 8.15 5.52 -15.81
N PRO A 129 9.44 5.31 -16.16
CA PRO A 129 9.84 4.88 -17.50
C PRO A 129 9.18 3.57 -17.95
N ASP A 130 9.07 2.59 -17.05
CA ASP A 130 8.47 1.29 -17.35
C ASP A 130 6.99 1.44 -17.75
N VAL A 131 6.28 2.36 -17.11
CA VAL A 131 4.88 2.67 -17.41
C VAL A 131 4.75 3.41 -18.74
N GLN A 132 5.64 4.36 -19.03
CA GLN A 132 5.69 5.08 -20.31
C GLN A 132 5.94 4.11 -21.48
N ALA A 133 6.87 3.19 -21.31
CA ALA A 133 7.14 2.13 -22.29
C ALA A 133 5.93 1.20 -22.46
N PHE A 134 5.24 0.84 -21.36
CA PHE A 134 4.05 0.00 -21.39
C PHE A 134 2.89 0.62 -22.18
N ILE A 135 2.63 1.93 -22.01
CA ILE A 135 1.56 2.63 -22.73
C ILE A 135 1.95 3.05 -24.17
N GLY A 136 3.21 2.87 -24.55
CA GLY A 136 3.72 3.16 -25.90
C GLY A 136 3.96 4.64 -26.19
N THR A 137 4.28 5.44 -25.17
CA THR A 137 4.64 6.87 -25.29
C THR A 137 6.13 7.11 -25.44
#